data_AF-A0A519Z3J0-F1
#
_entry.id   AF-A0A519Z3J0-F1
#
_cell.length_a   1.000
_cell.length_b   1.000
_cell.length_c   1.000
_cell.angle_alpha   90.00
_cell.angle_beta   90.00
_cell.angle_gamma   90.00
#
_symmetry.space_group_name_H-M   'P 1'
#
loop_
_entity.id
_entity.type
_entity.pdbx_description
1 polymer ?
#
loop_
_entity_poly.entity_id
_entity_poly.type
_entity_poly.pdbx_seq_one_letter_code
_entity_poly.pdbx_strand_id
1 'polypeptide(L)'
;MTANFKHILAAGTLGLSLSFAHAADTTPPTTNDGKLTSEQARDLKTESKAEYKARKKVAEAQEGLDVADCKTSNLDSKNERDCKHDAKQMSKESKKEAKQIYKEEKADIKALKE
;
A
#
# COMPACT_ATOMS: atom_id res chain seq x y z
N MET A 1 -10.60 -26.57 56.08
CA MET A 1 -9.94 -25.29 55.77
C MET A 1 -10.02 -25.08 54.28
N THR A 2 -10.84 -24.12 53.85
CA THR A 2 -11.19 -23.87 52.44
C THR A 2 -10.31 -22.73 51.93
N ALA A 3 -9.38 -23.02 51.02
CA ALA A 3 -8.50 -22.01 50.45
C ALA A 3 -9.17 -21.38 49.22
N ASN A 4 -9.31 -20.05 49.28
CA ASN A 4 -9.91 -19.21 48.25
C ASN A 4 -9.00 -19.10 47.02
N PHE A 5 -9.59 -19.27 45.84
CA PHE A 5 -9.00 -18.89 44.56
C PHE A 5 -8.83 -17.36 44.50
N LYS A 6 -7.60 -16.90 44.22
CA LYS A 6 -7.34 -15.53 43.78
C LYS A 6 -6.58 -15.58 42.48
N HIS A 7 -7.33 -15.32 41.41
CA HIS A 7 -6.83 -15.11 40.07
C HIS A 7 -6.15 -13.75 39.92
N ILE A 8 -5.23 -13.72 38.96
CA ILE A 8 -4.66 -12.56 38.26
C ILE A 8 -3.53 -11.84 39.01
N LEU A 9 -2.30 -12.11 38.56
CA LEU A 9 -1.29 -11.07 38.43
C LEU A 9 -0.78 -11.09 36.98
N ALA A 10 -0.92 -9.94 36.33
CA ALA A 10 -0.54 -9.67 34.95
C ALA A 10 0.98 -9.82 34.79
N ALA A 11 1.39 -10.66 33.84
CA ALA A 11 2.77 -10.75 33.40
C ALA A 11 3.05 -9.61 32.40
N GLY A 12 3.90 -8.68 32.84
CA GLY A 12 5.02 -8.18 32.04
C GLY A 12 4.70 -7.46 30.74
N THR A 13 4.67 -6.13 30.85
CA THR A 13 5.01 -5.17 29.79
C THR A 13 6.16 -5.65 28.90
N LEU A 14 5.85 -6.05 27.67
CA LEU A 14 6.72 -5.84 26.52
C LEU A 14 6.05 -4.82 25.62
N GLY A 15 6.21 -3.55 26.00
CA GLY A 15 5.99 -2.44 25.08
C GLY A 15 7.04 -2.52 23.99
N LEU A 16 6.72 -3.22 22.89
CA LEU A 16 7.23 -2.82 21.59
C LEU A 16 6.42 -1.60 21.15
N SER A 17 6.82 -0.45 21.68
CA SER A 17 6.52 0.84 21.09
C SER A 17 7.15 0.85 19.70
N LEU A 18 6.43 0.35 18.71
CA LEU A 18 6.68 0.66 17.31
C LEU A 18 6.31 2.13 17.14
N SER A 19 7.22 3.01 17.55
CA SER A 19 7.26 4.38 17.10
C SER A 19 7.55 4.35 15.60
N PHE A 20 6.50 4.18 14.80
CA PHE A 20 6.54 4.65 13.42
C PHE A 20 6.48 6.18 13.49
N ALA A 21 7.62 6.79 13.82
CA ALA A 21 7.84 8.20 13.57
C ALA A 21 7.97 8.38 12.05
N HIS A 22 6.85 8.39 11.34
CA HIS A 22 6.75 9.12 10.07
C HIS A 22 6.35 10.56 10.40
N ALA A 23 7.26 11.27 11.08
CA ALA A 23 7.30 12.72 11.04
C ALA A 23 8.42 13.10 10.07
N ALA A 24 8.30 12.65 8.83
CA ALA A 24 8.83 13.43 7.73
C ALA A 24 7.71 14.42 7.43
N ASP A 25 7.78 15.58 8.06
CA ASP A 25 7.06 16.77 7.61
C ASP A 25 7.67 17.13 6.25
N THR A 26 7.31 16.36 5.22
CA THR A 26 7.66 16.60 3.82
C THR A 26 6.66 17.59 3.27
N THR A 27 6.52 18.73 3.91
CA THR A 27 6.03 19.91 3.21
C THR A 27 7.28 20.50 2.54
N PRO A 28 7.59 20.15 1.27
CA PRO A 28 8.67 20.83 0.57
C PRO A 28 8.38 22.33 0.63
N PRO A 29 9.36 23.21 0.91
CA PRO A 29 9.12 24.64 1.00
C PRO A 29 8.62 25.16 -0.35
N THR A 30 7.31 25.20 -0.55
CA THR A 30 6.70 25.83 -1.71
C THR A 30 7.27 27.24 -1.80
N THR A 31 7.50 27.75 -3.00
CA THR A 31 7.75 29.19 -3.11
C THR A 31 6.59 29.92 -2.44
N ASN A 32 6.81 31.13 -1.93
CA ASN A 32 5.75 31.90 -1.25
C ASN A 32 4.48 32.08 -2.13
N ASP A 33 4.56 31.77 -3.42
CA ASP A 33 3.51 31.81 -4.43
C ASP A 33 2.77 30.47 -4.65
N GLY A 34 3.07 29.43 -3.86
CA GLY A 34 2.44 28.10 -3.97
C GLY A 34 2.99 27.23 -5.12
N LYS A 35 4.10 27.61 -5.75
CA LYS A 35 4.75 26.84 -6.82
C LYS A 35 5.87 25.95 -6.27
N LEU A 36 6.13 24.86 -6.97
CA LEU A 36 7.23 23.94 -6.65
C LEU A 36 8.53 24.41 -7.30
N THR A 37 9.63 24.33 -6.56
CA THR A 37 10.97 24.46 -7.15
C THR A 37 11.28 23.25 -8.04
N SER A 38 12.29 23.38 -8.91
CA SER A 38 12.68 22.28 -9.81
C SER A 38 13.17 21.04 -9.07
N GLU A 39 13.83 21.20 -7.92
CA GLU A 39 14.25 20.08 -7.07
C GLU A 39 13.05 19.38 -6.43
N GLN A 40 12.10 20.13 -5.88
CA GLN A 40 10.88 19.56 -5.28
C GLN A 40 10.05 18.80 -6.31
N ALA A 41 9.86 19.37 -7.50
CA ALA A 41 9.15 18.70 -8.56
C ALA A 41 9.87 17.43 -9.05
N ARG A 42 11.21 17.34 -8.91
CA ARG A 42 11.98 16.13 -9.22
C ARG A 42 11.82 15.08 -8.13
N ASP A 43 11.86 15.50 -6.88
CA ASP A 43 11.76 14.61 -5.73
C ASP A 43 10.34 14.01 -5.66
N LEU A 44 9.29 14.83 -5.82
CA LEU A 44 7.90 14.35 -5.90
C LEU A 44 7.67 13.39 -7.09
N LYS A 45 8.29 13.64 -8.25
CA LYS A 45 8.24 12.69 -9.38
C LYS A 45 8.92 11.36 -9.06
N THR A 46 9.98 11.41 -8.25
CA THR A 46 10.71 10.21 -7.83
C THR A 46 9.88 9.40 -6.85
N GLU A 47 9.26 10.07 -5.87
CA GLU A 47 8.33 9.49 -4.91
C GLU A 47 7.11 8.88 -5.59
N SER A 48 6.39 9.65 -6.41
CA SER A 48 5.24 9.17 -7.20
C SER A 48 5.59 7.94 -8.06
N LYS A 49 6.79 7.89 -8.64
CA LYS A 49 7.28 6.71 -9.37
C LYS A 49 7.55 5.51 -8.46
N ALA A 50 8.05 5.74 -7.24
CA ALA A 50 8.26 4.69 -6.26
C ALA A 50 6.91 4.12 -5.78
N GLU A 51 5.94 4.98 -5.48
CA GLU A 51 4.58 4.59 -5.12
C GLU A 51 3.90 3.79 -6.24
N TYR A 52 3.99 4.24 -7.48
CA TYR A 52 3.47 3.50 -8.63
C TYR A 52 3.99 2.07 -8.68
N LYS A 53 5.30 1.88 -8.46
CA LYS A 53 5.92 0.55 -8.42
C LYS A 53 5.46 -0.24 -7.20
N ALA A 54 5.28 0.39 -6.05
CA ALA A 54 4.76 -0.25 -4.84
C ALA A 54 3.34 -0.76 -5.05
N ARG A 55 2.43 0.09 -5.56
CA ARG A 55 1.04 -0.28 -5.89
C ARG A 55 0.97 -1.44 -6.88
N LYS A 56 1.84 -1.44 -7.90
CA LYS A 56 1.97 -2.58 -8.83
C LYS A 56 2.40 -3.88 -8.14
N LYS A 57 3.39 -3.82 -7.25
CA LYS A 57 3.86 -4.99 -6.51
C LYS A 57 2.80 -5.53 -5.56
N VAL A 58 2.01 -4.65 -4.92
CA VAL A 58 0.87 -5.04 -4.09
C VAL A 58 -0.18 -5.77 -4.95
N ALA A 59 -0.53 -5.23 -6.11
CA ALA A 59 -1.46 -5.88 -7.03
C ALA A 59 -0.95 -7.25 -7.54
N GLU A 60 0.36 -7.41 -7.73
CA GLU A 60 1.00 -8.69 -8.11
C GLU A 60 1.00 -9.69 -6.96
N ALA A 61 1.30 -9.23 -5.74
CA ALA A 61 1.25 -10.05 -4.55
C ALA A 61 -0.18 -10.54 -4.28
N GLN A 62 -1.17 -9.65 -4.40
CA GLN A 62 -2.58 -10.00 -4.24
C GLN A 62 -3.03 -11.01 -5.30
N GLU A 63 -2.67 -10.82 -6.57
CA GLU A 63 -2.92 -11.81 -7.63
C GLU A 63 -2.36 -13.19 -7.25
N GLY A 64 -1.13 -13.22 -6.73
CA GLY A 64 -0.47 -14.46 -6.30
C GLY A 64 -1.20 -15.13 -5.15
N LEU A 65 -1.66 -14.36 -4.16
CA LEU A 65 -2.44 -14.86 -3.03
C LEU A 65 -3.80 -15.39 -3.49
N ASP A 66 -4.54 -14.64 -4.30
CA ASP A 66 -5.86 -15.03 -4.80
C ASP A 66 -5.75 -16.29 -5.67
N VAL A 67 -4.76 -16.36 -6.56
CA VAL A 67 -4.50 -17.56 -7.37
C VAL A 67 -4.13 -18.77 -6.51
N ALA A 68 -3.39 -18.56 -5.41
CA ALA A 68 -3.06 -19.63 -4.48
C ALA A 68 -4.31 -20.10 -3.74
N ASP A 69 -5.15 -19.17 -3.27
CA ASP A 69 -6.42 -19.46 -2.61
C ASP A 69 -7.36 -20.26 -3.53
N CYS A 70 -7.52 -19.84 -4.79
CA CYS A 70 -8.29 -20.58 -5.79
C CYS A 70 -7.82 -22.04 -5.95
N LYS A 71 -6.51 -22.31 -5.82
CA LYS A 71 -5.95 -23.67 -5.92
C LYS A 71 -6.20 -24.50 -4.67
N THR A 72 -6.28 -23.87 -3.49
CA THR A 72 -6.47 -24.56 -2.21
C THR A 72 -7.94 -24.73 -1.83
N SER A 73 -8.85 -23.97 -2.46
CA SER A 73 -10.28 -23.94 -2.15
C SER A 73 -11.10 -25.15 -2.63
N ASN A 74 -10.47 -26.26 -3.05
CA ASN A 74 -11.14 -27.49 -3.51
C ASN A 74 -12.28 -27.23 -4.52
N LEU A 75 -12.06 -26.31 -5.45
CA LEU A 75 -13.02 -25.98 -6.50
C LEU A 75 -12.96 -27.00 -7.65
N ASP A 76 -14.09 -27.22 -8.32
CA ASP A 76 -14.10 -27.95 -9.59
C ASP A 76 -13.20 -27.28 -10.62
N SER A 77 -12.63 -28.03 -11.57
CA SER A 77 -11.62 -27.51 -12.51
C SER A 77 -12.09 -26.32 -13.34
N LYS A 78 -13.39 -26.19 -13.63
CA LYS A 78 -13.94 -25.00 -14.29
C LYS A 78 -13.92 -23.81 -13.34
N ASN A 79 -14.45 -23.98 -12.14
CA ASN A 79 -14.54 -22.92 -11.12
C ASN A 79 -13.13 -22.46 -10.68
N GLU A 80 -12.16 -23.36 -10.59
CA GLU A 80 -10.76 -23.00 -10.31
C GLU A 80 -10.15 -22.13 -11.43
N ARG A 81 -10.43 -22.45 -12.70
CA ARG A 81 -9.95 -21.63 -13.83
C ARG A 81 -10.60 -20.26 -13.85
N ASP A 82 -11.90 -20.20 -13.61
CA ASP A 82 -12.67 -18.95 -13.57
C ASP A 82 -12.16 -18.07 -12.40
N CYS A 83 -11.99 -18.65 -11.21
CA CYS A 83 -11.41 -17.98 -10.03
C CYS A 83 -10.01 -17.39 -10.32
N LYS A 84 -9.11 -18.18 -10.92
CA LYS A 84 -7.77 -17.69 -11.32
C LYS A 84 -7.83 -16.60 -12.39
N HIS A 85 -8.81 -16.68 -13.29
CA HIS A 85 -9.00 -15.66 -14.31
C HIS A 85 -9.46 -14.35 -13.67
N ASP A 86 -10.39 -14.40 -12.74
CA ASP A 86 -10.91 -13.21 -12.04
C ASP A 86 -9.82 -12.56 -11.19
N ALA A 87 -9.03 -13.33 -10.44
CA ALA A 87 -7.85 -12.83 -9.73
C ALA A 87 -6.89 -12.05 -10.65
N LYS A 88 -6.65 -12.56 -11.87
CA LYS A 88 -5.83 -11.88 -12.88
C LYS A 88 -6.49 -10.61 -13.41
N GLN A 89 -7.81 -10.59 -13.57
CA GLN A 89 -8.52 -9.39 -14.03
C GLN A 89 -8.48 -8.29 -12.97
N MET A 90 -8.72 -8.63 -11.69
CA MET A 90 -8.60 -7.69 -10.58
C MET A 90 -7.18 -7.10 -10.52
N SER A 91 -6.14 -7.92 -10.61
CA SER A 91 -4.76 -7.42 -10.62
C SER A 91 -4.48 -6.49 -11.81
N LYS A 92 -4.98 -6.82 -13.00
CA LYS A 92 -4.86 -5.94 -14.17
C LYS A 92 -5.57 -4.61 -13.96
N GLU A 93 -6.74 -4.60 -13.34
CA GLU A 93 -7.49 -3.40 -13.01
C GLU A 93 -6.74 -2.53 -12.00
N SER A 94 -6.28 -3.10 -10.89
CA SER A 94 -5.47 -2.36 -9.91
C SER A 94 -4.18 -1.80 -10.50
N LYS A 95 -3.53 -2.53 -11.44
CA LYS A 95 -2.35 -2.01 -12.17
C LYS A 95 -2.70 -0.85 -13.11
N LYS A 96 -3.90 -0.86 -13.70
CA LYS A 96 -4.39 0.26 -14.55
C LYS A 96 -4.68 1.48 -13.69
N GLU A 97 -5.36 1.30 -12.57
CA GLU A 97 -5.63 2.37 -11.60
C GLU A 97 -4.33 2.99 -11.09
N ALA A 98 -3.36 2.17 -10.64
CA ALA A 98 -2.06 2.65 -10.23
C ALA A 98 -1.35 3.48 -11.32
N LYS A 99 -1.50 3.09 -12.59
CA LYS A 99 -0.95 3.82 -13.73
C LYS A 99 -1.69 5.14 -13.97
N GLN A 100 -2.99 5.19 -13.73
CA GLN A 100 -3.79 6.40 -13.86
C GLN A 100 -3.41 7.41 -12.77
N ILE A 101 -3.37 6.98 -11.51
CA ILE A 101 -2.92 7.80 -10.36
C ILE A 101 -1.54 8.40 -10.65
N TYR A 102 -0.57 7.57 -11.07
CA TYR A 102 0.77 8.05 -11.41
C TYR A 102 0.79 9.11 -12.53
N LYS A 103 -0.13 9.02 -13.50
CA LYS A 103 -0.23 10.02 -14.57
C LYS A 103 -0.84 11.33 -14.05
N GLU A 104 -1.86 11.23 -13.20
CA GLU A 104 -2.53 12.37 -12.55
C GLU A 104 -1.53 13.11 -11.66
N GLU A 105 -0.86 12.41 -10.73
CA GLU A 105 0.19 12.99 -9.88
C GLU A 105 1.30 13.68 -10.69
N LYS A 106 1.73 13.05 -11.79
CA LYS A 106 2.74 13.66 -12.67
C LYS A 106 2.23 14.91 -13.37
N ALA A 107 0.94 14.96 -13.73
CA ALA A 107 0.31 16.14 -14.32
C ALA A 107 0.19 17.26 -13.28
N ASP A 108 -0.22 16.94 -12.04
CA ASP A 108 -0.34 17.88 -10.94
C ASP A 108 1.02 18.49 -10.56
N ILE A 109 2.06 17.66 -10.42
CA ILE A 109 3.43 18.14 -10.17
C ILE A 109 3.90 19.05 -11.31
N LYS A 110 3.49 18.78 -12.56
CA LYS A 110 3.85 19.65 -13.69
C LYS A 110 3.11 20.99 -13.60
N ALA A 111 1.82 20.97 -13.31
CA ALA A 111 0.99 22.18 -13.17
C ALA A 111 1.48 23.09 -12.03
N LEU A 112 1.99 22.51 -10.93
CA LEU A 112 2.53 23.25 -9.79
C LEU A 112 3.96 23.76 -9.98
N LYS A 113 4.71 23.22 -10.96
CA LYS A 113 6.07 23.66 -11.28
C LYS A 113 6.10 24.89 -12.18
N GLU A 114 5.10 25.03 -13.06
CA GLU A 114 4.90 26.20 -13.95
C GLU A 114 4.41 27.40 -13.14
#